data_AF-A0A2G5I217-F1
#
_entry.id   AF-A0A2G5I217-F1
#
_cell.length_a   1.000
_cell.length_b   1.000
_cell.length_c   1.000
_cell.angle_alpha   90.00
_cell.angle_beta   90.00
_cell.angle_gamma   90.00
#
_symmetry.space_group_name_H-M   'P 1'
#
loop_
_entity.id
_entity.type
_entity.pdbx_description
1 polymer ?
#
loop_
_entity_poly.entity_id
_entity_poly.type
_entity_poly.pdbx_seq_one_letter_code
_entity_poly.pdbx_strand_id
1 'polypeptide(L)' 'MTPEVETEYDTPRRFRAPDDEWEPFEQATRAVHPEGRSPRARVLREFMRWYMRRPGAKLPERPPAGPWSEPGRS' A
#
# COMPACT_ATOMS: atom_id res chain seq x y z
N MET A 1 -11.87 13.52 27.06
CA MET A 1 -11.01 12.41 26.56
C MET A 1 -10.44 12.85 25.24
N THR A 2 -9.21 13.33 25.23
CA THR A 2 -8.45 13.57 23.99
C THR A 2 -8.09 12.22 23.39
N PRO A 3 -8.35 11.97 22.09
CA PRO A 3 -7.84 10.77 21.44
C PRO A 3 -6.32 10.86 21.43
N GLU A 4 -5.66 9.91 22.07
CA GLU A 4 -4.22 9.74 21.98
C GLU A 4 -3.89 9.48 20.51
N VAL A 5 -3.19 10.42 19.89
CA VAL A 5 -2.64 10.23 18.56
C VAL A 5 -1.55 9.17 18.74
N GLU A 6 -1.76 7.95 18.23
CA GLU A 6 -0.73 6.93 18.13
C GLU A 6 0.45 7.50 17.32
N THR A 7 1.46 8.03 18.00
CA THR A 7 2.62 8.69 17.39
C THR A 7 3.82 7.76 17.20
N GLU A 8 3.72 6.48 17.57
CA GLU A 8 4.84 5.54 17.38
C GLU A 8 4.76 4.88 16.00
N TYR A 9 5.35 5.55 15.01
CA TYR A 9 5.52 5.00 13.68
C TYR A 9 6.71 4.04 13.66
N ASP A 10 6.54 2.88 13.00
CA ASP A 10 7.66 1.99 12.67
C ASP A 10 8.75 2.75 11.91
N THR A 11 10.02 2.47 12.20
CA THR A 11 11.16 3.05 11.48
C THR A 11 11.00 2.84 9.96
N PRO A 12 11.02 3.91 9.14
CA PRO A 12 10.79 3.79 7.70
C PRO A 12 11.87 2.95 7.03
N ARG A 13 11.43 2.05 6.14
CA ARG A 13 12.31 1.24 5.29
C ARG A 13 12.34 1.84 3.89
N ARG A 14 13.54 2.00 3.32
CA ARG A 14 13.71 2.52 1.95
C ARG A 14 13.44 1.39 0.95
N PHE A 15 12.52 1.63 0.02
CA PHE A 15 12.24 0.76 -1.12
C PHE A 15 12.64 1.51 -2.41
N ARG A 16 13.22 0.80 -3.37
CA ARG A 16 13.52 1.36 -4.69
C ARG A 16 12.41 0.94 -5.64
N ALA A 17 11.70 1.93 -6.17
CA ALA A 17 10.67 1.76 -7.18
C ALA A 17 10.95 2.73 -8.34
N PRO A 18 10.72 2.33 -9.59
CA PRO A 18 10.58 3.27 -10.69
C PRO A 18 9.43 4.26 -10.41
N ASP A 19 9.59 5.54 -10.76
CA ASP A 19 8.57 6.56 -10.49
C ASP A 19 7.28 6.28 -11.29
N ASP A 20 7.42 5.74 -12.50
CA ASP A 20 6.35 5.30 -13.40
C ASP A 20 5.57 4.10 -12.88
N GLU A 21 6.07 3.42 -11.84
CA GLU A 21 5.35 2.38 -11.10
C GLU A 21 4.86 2.90 -9.74
N TRP A 22 5.63 3.77 -9.09
CA TRP A 22 5.38 4.20 -7.71
C TRP A 22 4.14 5.10 -7.55
N GLU A 23 3.90 5.98 -8.52
CA GLU A 23 2.76 6.88 -8.54
C GLU A 23 1.46 6.15 -8.94
N PRO A 24 1.41 5.36 -10.04
CA PRO A 24 0.25 4.52 -10.33
C PRO A 24 -0.08 3.54 -9.22
N PHE A 25 0.93 2.99 -8.54
CA PHE A 25 0.72 2.13 -7.39
C PHE A 25 0.02 2.86 -6.23
N GLU A 26 0.34 4.13 -5.95
CA GLU A 26 -0.43 4.91 -4.96
C GLU A 26 -1.91 4.94 -5.31
N GLN A 27 -2.24 5.29 -6.56
CA GLN A 27 -3.62 5.40 -7.04
C GLN A 27 -4.36 4.07 -6.92
N ALA A 28 -3.73 2.97 -7.34
CA ALA A 28 -4.28 1.63 -7.20
C ALA A 28 -4.56 1.27 -5.73
N THR A 29 -3.63 1.55 -4.83
CA THR A 29 -3.83 1.26 -3.39
C THR A 29 -4.90 2.16 -2.75
N ARG A 30 -5.08 3.39 -3.24
CA ARG A 30 -6.15 4.31 -2.79
C ARG A 30 -7.54 3.79 -3.16
N ALA A 31 -7.68 3.10 -4.29
CA ALA A 31 -8.95 2.51 -4.71
C ALA A 31 -9.47 1.42 -3.75
N VAL A 32 -8.55 0.71 -3.08
CA VAL A 32 -8.87 -0.32 -2.07
C VAL A 32 -8.90 0.26 -0.64
N HIS A 33 -8.03 1.23 -0.37
CA HIS A 33 -7.89 1.89 0.92
C HIS A 33 -8.03 3.41 0.76
N PRO A 34 -9.27 3.93 0.66
CA PRO A 34 -9.51 5.35 0.41
C PRO A 34 -9.03 6.23 1.57
N GLU A 35 -9.05 5.67 2.79
CA GLU A 35 -8.70 6.35 4.03
C GLU A 35 -7.37 5.85 4.60
N GLY A 36 -6.74 6.71 5.41
CA GLY A 36 -5.48 6.43 6.08
C GLY A 36 -4.29 7.13 5.44
N ARG A 37 -3.19 7.19 6.21
CA ARG A 37 -2.03 8.04 5.90
C ARG A 37 -1.11 7.46 4.81
N SER A 38 -1.07 6.14 4.64
CA SER A 38 -0.21 5.49 3.64
C SER A 38 -0.85 4.19 3.12
N PRO A 39 -1.69 4.26 2.07
CA PRO A 39 -2.34 3.07 1.48
C PRO A 39 -1.30 2.09 0.90
N ARG A 40 -0.20 2.61 0.33
CA ARG A 40 0.94 1.80 -0.14
C ARG A 40 1.56 0.97 0.97
N ALA A 41 1.92 1.60 2.09
CA ALA A 41 2.52 0.89 3.23
C ALA A 41 1.56 -0.15 3.83
N ARG A 42 0.24 0.12 3.80
CA ARG A 42 -0.78 -0.85 4.20
C ARG A 42 -0.74 -2.10 3.31
N VAL A 43 -0.86 -1.95 2.00
CA VAL A 43 -0.82 -3.07 1.04
C VAL A 43 0.50 -3.84 1.14
N LEU A 44 1.63 -3.14 1.25
CA LEU A 44 2.95 -3.77 1.42
C LEU A 44 3.04 -4.60 2.71
N ARG A 45 2.51 -4.12 3.83
CA ARG A 45 2.48 -4.88 5.10
C ARG A 45 1.57 -6.11 5.02
N GLU A 46 0.40 -5.98 4.40
CA GLU A 46 -0.51 -7.10 4.15
C GLU A 46 0.17 -8.15 3.26
N PHE A 47 0.81 -7.73 2.17
CA PHE A 47 1.59 -8.61 1.30
C PHE A 47 2.72 -9.31 2.03
N MET A 48 3.53 -8.61 2.83
CA MET A 48 4.61 -9.21 3.62
C MET A 48 4.07 -10.28 4.58
N ARG A 49 2.98 -9.99 5.29
CA ARG A 49 2.34 -10.94 6.23
C ARG A 49 1.85 -12.20 5.49
N TRP A 50 1.22 -12.02 4.34
CA TRP A 50 0.77 -13.12 3.49
C TRP A 50 1.95 -13.94 2.93
N TYR A 51 2.98 -13.27 2.42
CA TYR A 51 4.19 -13.90 1.86
C TYR A 51 4.92 -14.75 2.90
N MET A 52 4.99 -14.28 4.15
CA MET A 52 5.56 -15.02 5.28
C MET A 52 4.62 -16.12 5.85
N ARG A 53 3.42 -16.31 5.29
CA ARG A 53 2.39 -17.24 5.79
C ARG A 53 2.03 -17.02 7.27
N ARG A 54 1.94 -15.76 7.70
CA ARG A 54 1.52 -15.44 9.07
C ARG A 54 0.07 -15.90 9.31
N PRO A 55 -0.28 -16.41 10.51
CA PRO A 55 -1.64 -16.82 10.81
C PRO A 55 -2.66 -15.71 10.52
N GLY A 56 -3.71 -16.03 9.77
CA GLY A 56 -4.78 -15.09 9.39
C GLY A 56 -4.42 -14.07 8.30
N ALA A 57 -3.19 -14.07 7.78
CA ALA A 57 -2.81 -13.15 6.71
C ALA A 57 -3.47 -13.55 5.38
N LYS A 58 -4.00 -12.55 4.67
CA LYS A 58 -4.66 -12.70 3.37
C LYS A 58 -3.87 -11.93 2.31
N LEU A 59 -3.90 -12.44 1.08
CA LEU A 59 -3.38 -11.71 -0.07
C LEU A 59 -4.13 -10.37 -0.16
N PRO A 60 -3.45 -9.23 -0.34
CA PRO A 60 -4.12 -7.94 -0.50
C PRO A 60 -5.08 -7.97 -1.68
N GLU A 61 -6.17 -7.22 -1.56
CA GLU A 61 -7.14 -7.08 -2.64
C GLU A 61 -6.50 -6.36 -3.83
N ARG A 62 -6.71 -6.90 -5.03
CA ARG A 62 -6.30 -6.27 -6.27
C ARG A 62 -7.48 -5.45 -6.80
N PRO A 63 -7.36 -4.12 -6.95
CA PRO A 63 -8.44 -3.33 -7.51
C PRO A 63 -8.71 -3.75 -8.97
N PRO A 64 -9.92 -3.50 -9.50
CA PRO A 64 -10.19 -3.62 -10.92
C PRO A 64 -9.17 -2.85 -11.78
N ALA A 65 -9.07 -3.20 -13.06
CA ALA A 65 -8.24 -2.45 -13.99
C ALA A 65 -8.69 -0.97 -14.03
N GLY A 66 -7.72 -0.07 -14.13
CA GLY A 66 -7.94 1.38 -14.07
C GLY A 66 -6.76 2.16 -14.65
N PRO A 67 -6.68 3.48 -14.42
CA PRO A 67 -5.62 4.35 -14.96
C PRO A 67 -4.19 3.90 -14.63
N TRP A 68 -4.02 3.08 -13.60
CA TRP A 68 -2.75 2.49 -13.18
C TRP A 68 -2.36 1.18 -13.91
N SER A 69 -3.20 0.69 -14.82
CA SER A 69 -2.99 -0.62 -15.47
C SER A 69 -2.21 -0.55 -16.78
N GLU A 70 -2.02 0.66 -17.33
CA GLU A 70 -1.24 0.90 -18.54
C GLU A 70 -0.02 1.74 -18.17
N PRO A 71 1.21 1.32 -18.54
CA PRO A 71 2.38 2.17 -18.35
C PRO A 71 2.18 3.44 -19.19
N GLY A 72 2.36 4.61 -18.57
CA GLY A 72 2.27 5.89 -19.25
C GLY A 72 3.15 5.85 -20.51
N ARG A 73 2.53 5.94 -21.68
CA ARG A 73 3.22 5.83 -22.97
C ARG A 73 4.34 6.89 -22.99
N SER A 74 5.60 6.45 -22.97
CA SER A 74 6.78 7.32 -23.07
C SER A 74 6.88 7.98 -24.44
#